data_AF-A0A139M6I4-F1
#
_entry.id   AF-A0A139M6I4-F1
#
_cell.length_a   1.000
_cell.length_b   1.000
_cell.length_c   1.000
_cell.angle_alpha   90.00
_cell.angle_beta   90.00
_cell.angle_gamma   90.00
#
_symmetry.space_group_name_H-M   'P 1'
#
loop_
_entity.id
_entity.type
_entity.pdbx_description
1 polymer ?
#
loop_
_entity_poly.entity_id
_entity_poly.type
_entity_poly.pdbx_seq_one_letter_code
_entity_poly.pdbx_strand_id
1 'polypeptide(L)'
;MALIPDEVINRVEKMDILQVANHLGLEVRKVGNGYRAGKNNAYEFYPDTNKFSNYYAGQKGGNTINLVQYERGSSFVEAVNYLADLDFSEVEVDLTPKKKPPFQWYFKTVDFPRRAENFLVNERKLPQNMVKLLLERRYIVEDKLGNIVFPWYKNDTPVGADVQGTTFREGEERPYFKGVAKNSEPFGFNIKIGSGDVTDLYFFEAPIAFPNVFIFSLLLFKYYTMLNYNPFERS
;
A
#
# COMPACT_ATOMS: atom_id res chain seq x y z
N MET A 1 43.15 10.01 -8.33
CA MET A 1 42.01 9.49 -7.56
C MET A 1 42.31 8.02 -7.31
N ALA A 2 42.46 7.58 -6.06
CA ALA A 2 42.73 6.16 -5.78
C ALA A 2 41.48 5.34 -6.15
N LEU A 3 41.67 4.30 -6.95
CA LEU A 3 40.60 3.36 -7.29
C LEU A 3 40.31 2.50 -6.06
N ILE A 4 39.06 2.47 -5.63
CA ILE A 4 38.63 1.56 -4.57
C ILE A 4 38.52 0.15 -5.18
N PRO A 5 39.11 -0.89 -4.55
CA PRO A 5 38.99 -2.26 -5.05
C PRO A 5 37.53 -2.74 -5.04
N ASP A 6 37.13 -3.48 -6.09
CA ASP A 6 35.77 -4.02 -6.20
C ASP A 6 35.39 -4.93 -5.03
N GLU A 7 36.36 -5.63 -4.44
CA GLU A 7 36.15 -6.46 -3.26
C GLU A 7 35.66 -5.64 -2.06
N VAL A 8 36.22 -4.44 -1.86
CA VAL A 8 35.80 -3.53 -0.78
C VAL A 8 34.39 -3.04 -1.04
N ILE A 9 34.08 -2.66 -2.28
CA ILE A 9 32.73 -2.21 -2.68
C ILE A 9 31.72 -3.34 -2.42
N ASN A 10 31.98 -4.54 -2.92
CA ASN A 10 31.11 -5.70 -2.76
C ASN A 10 30.87 -6.05 -1.29
N ARG A 11 31.91 -5.99 -0.45
CA ARG A 11 31.80 -6.22 0.99
C ARG A 11 30.86 -5.20 1.64
N VAL A 12 31.11 -3.91 1.43
CA VAL A 12 30.32 -2.87 2.10
C VAL A 12 28.89 -2.83 1.60
N GLU A 13 28.62 -3.14 0.32
CA GLU A 13 27.28 -3.29 -0.22
C GLU A 13 26.46 -4.40 0.45
N LYS A 14 27.14 -5.45 0.93
CA LYS A 14 26.54 -6.60 1.61
C LYS A 14 26.41 -6.43 3.11
N MET A 15 26.98 -5.39 3.72
CA MET A 15 26.81 -5.14 5.16
C MET A 15 25.33 -5.08 5.55
N ASP A 16 25.01 -5.51 6.77
CA ASP A 16 23.66 -5.48 7.31
C ASP A 16 23.14 -4.05 7.34
N ILE A 17 22.15 -3.78 6.49
CA ILE A 17 21.59 -2.45 6.34
C ILE A 17 20.92 -1.93 7.62
N LEU A 18 20.45 -2.82 8.50
CA LEU A 18 19.91 -2.42 9.80
C LEU A 18 21.01 -1.98 10.76
N GLN A 19 22.17 -2.64 10.75
CA GLN A 19 23.33 -2.20 11.54
C GLN A 19 23.82 -0.84 11.06
N VAL A 20 23.94 -0.66 9.74
CA VAL A 20 24.31 0.62 9.14
C VAL A 20 23.30 1.71 9.49
N ALA A 21 22.00 1.45 9.36
CA ALA A 21 20.96 2.43 9.68
C ALA A 21 20.99 2.86 11.15
N ASN A 22 21.07 1.91 12.08
CA ASN A 22 21.14 2.22 13.51
C ASN A 22 22.43 2.99 13.85
N HIS A 23 23.56 2.66 13.22
CA HIS A 23 24.81 3.39 13.40
C HIS A 23 24.74 4.83 12.90
N LEU A 24 23.93 5.10 11.87
CA LEU A 24 23.62 6.45 11.39
C LEU A 24 22.60 7.21 12.27
N GLY A 25 22.12 6.60 13.35
CA GLY A 25 21.12 7.20 14.24
C GLY A 25 19.69 7.11 13.71
N LEU A 26 19.45 6.34 12.64
CA LEU A 26 18.11 6.00 12.19
C LEU A 26 17.58 4.90 13.11
N GLU A 27 16.96 5.27 14.24
CA GLU A 27 16.37 4.35 15.22
C GLU A 27 15.36 3.39 14.54
N VAL A 28 15.83 2.23 14.08
CA VAL A 28 15.00 1.33 13.29
C VAL A 28 14.03 0.58 14.22
N ARG A 29 12.74 0.69 13.91
CA ARG A 29 11.67 -0.01 14.61
C ARG A 29 10.89 -0.94 13.69
N LYS A 30 10.44 -2.06 14.24
CA LYS A 30 9.52 -2.96 13.55
C LYS A 30 8.12 -2.37 13.54
N VAL A 31 7.54 -2.15 12.36
CA VAL A 31 6.19 -1.62 12.18
C VAL A 31 5.42 -2.58 11.27
N GLY A 32 4.46 -3.31 11.85
CA GLY A 32 3.78 -4.40 11.16
C GLY A 32 4.76 -5.50 10.75
N ASN A 33 4.82 -5.80 9.44
CA ASN A 33 5.75 -6.78 8.87
C ASN A 33 7.06 -6.16 8.35
N GLY A 34 7.23 -4.84 8.44
CA GLY A 34 8.40 -4.13 7.91
C GLY A 34 9.25 -3.46 8.99
N TYR A 35 10.39 -2.91 8.57
CA TYR A 35 11.28 -2.12 9.42
C TYR A 35 11.27 -0.67 8.94
N ARG A 36 11.03 0.26 9.85
CA ARG A 36 10.83 1.69 9.54
C ARG A 36 11.68 2.56 10.45
N ALA A 37 12.09 3.73 9.94
CA ALA A 37 12.78 4.74 10.74
C ALA A 37 12.47 6.15 10.22
N GLY A 38 13.02 7.14 10.92
CA GLY A 38 12.93 8.56 10.57
C GLY A 38 11.56 9.19 10.85
N LYS A 39 11.50 10.50 10.69
CA LYS A 39 10.26 11.27 10.86
C LYS A 39 9.18 10.72 9.92
N ASN A 40 7.97 10.52 10.46
CA ASN A 40 6.80 10.00 9.74
C ASN A 40 7.05 8.64 9.04
N ASN A 41 8.01 7.83 9.53
CA ASN A 41 8.39 6.56 8.92
C ASN A 41 8.81 6.67 7.44
N ALA A 42 9.54 7.75 7.10
CA ALA A 42 9.99 8.01 5.73
C ALA A 42 10.86 6.88 5.16
N TYR A 43 11.59 6.16 6.02
CA TYR A 43 12.44 5.03 5.63
C TYR A 43 11.68 3.70 5.76
N GLU A 44 11.86 2.84 4.75
CA GLU A 44 11.60 1.41 4.85
C GLU A 44 12.90 0.63 4.65
N PHE A 45 13.12 -0.37 5.50
CA PHE A 45 14.21 -1.32 5.35
C PHE A 45 13.65 -2.71 5.05
N TYR A 46 14.31 -3.40 4.13
CA TYR A 46 13.98 -4.74 3.65
C TYR A 46 15.16 -5.67 3.94
N PRO A 47 15.23 -6.28 5.14
CA PRO A 47 16.36 -7.13 5.51
C PRO A 47 16.49 -8.40 4.65
N ASP A 48 15.39 -8.86 4.05
CA ASP A 48 15.35 -10.00 3.14
C ASP A 48 16.07 -9.75 1.81
N THR A 49 16.15 -8.49 1.38
CA THR A 49 16.84 -8.05 0.16
C THR A 49 18.06 -7.17 0.44
N ASN A 50 18.33 -6.89 1.72
CA ASN A 50 19.33 -5.95 2.21
C ASN A 50 19.25 -4.57 1.53
N LYS A 51 18.02 -4.04 1.37
CA LYS A 51 17.75 -2.75 0.71
C LYS A 51 16.96 -1.78 1.60
N PHE A 52 16.96 -0.51 1.23
CA PHE A 52 16.07 0.50 1.80
C PHE A 52 15.36 1.34 0.75
N SER A 53 14.26 1.97 1.15
CA SER A 53 13.60 3.04 0.41
C SER A 53 13.41 4.26 1.32
N ASN A 54 13.50 5.46 0.77
CA ASN A 54 13.10 6.70 1.45
C ASN A 54 12.03 7.40 0.59
N TYR A 55 10.81 7.47 1.08
CA TYR A 55 9.69 8.00 0.31
C TYR A 55 9.70 9.52 0.18
N TYR A 56 10.32 10.24 1.11
CA TYR A 56 10.45 11.68 1.03
C TYR A 56 11.49 12.08 -0.03
N ALA A 57 12.57 11.31 -0.13
CA ALA A 57 13.64 11.49 -1.10
C ALA A 57 13.32 10.92 -2.49
N GLY A 58 12.30 10.08 -2.62
CA GLY A 58 12.04 9.29 -3.84
C GLY A 58 13.03 8.13 -4.06
N GLN A 59 13.92 7.85 -3.10
CA GLN A 59 14.87 6.72 -3.17
C GLN A 59 14.12 5.39 -3.02
N LYS A 60 14.33 4.47 -3.96
CA LYS A 60 13.72 3.12 -3.94
C LYS A 60 14.79 2.05 -4.13
N GLY A 61 14.87 1.11 -3.19
CA GLY A 61 15.74 -0.07 -3.31
C GLY A 61 17.25 0.23 -3.27
N GLY A 62 17.70 1.21 -2.47
CA GLY A 62 19.12 1.51 -2.28
C GLY A 62 19.84 0.47 -1.39
N ASN A 63 21.16 0.33 -1.56
CA ASN A 63 22.02 -0.46 -0.68
C ASN A 63 22.59 0.39 0.48
N THR A 64 23.48 -0.20 1.27
CA THR A 64 24.20 0.46 2.39
C THR A 64 24.99 1.69 1.95
N ILE A 65 25.65 1.66 0.79
CA ILE A 65 26.39 2.81 0.25
C ILE A 65 25.41 3.96 -0.01
N ASN A 66 24.30 3.68 -0.70
CA ASN A 66 23.29 4.70 -1.00
C ASN A 66 22.71 5.32 0.29
N LEU A 67 22.55 4.51 1.35
CA LEU A 67 22.06 4.99 2.65
C LEU A 67 23.03 6.01 3.25
N VAL A 68 24.32 5.69 3.28
CA VAL A 68 25.37 6.57 3.80
C VAL A 68 25.48 7.85 2.96
N GLN A 69 25.45 7.73 1.63
CA GLN A 69 25.47 8.90 0.74
C GLN A 69 24.31 9.85 1.04
N TYR A 70 23.11 9.32 1.26
CA TYR A 70 21.93 10.11 1.53
C TYR A 70 21.98 10.76 2.93
N GLU A 71 22.26 9.99 3.99
CA GLU A 71 22.28 10.52 5.37
C GLU A 71 23.41 11.53 5.60
N ARG A 72 24.56 11.32 4.97
CA ARG A 72 25.76 12.15 5.22
C ARG A 72 26.03 13.17 4.13
N GLY A 73 25.24 13.19 3.04
CA GLY A 73 25.51 14.01 1.87
C GLY A 73 26.85 13.69 1.21
N SER A 74 27.32 12.45 1.32
CA SER A 74 28.66 12.03 0.90
C SER A 74 28.69 11.53 -0.55
N SER A 75 29.84 11.69 -1.20
CA SER A 75 30.15 11.03 -2.47
C SER A 75 30.24 9.51 -2.30
N PHE A 76 30.23 8.78 -3.42
CA PHE A 76 30.37 7.32 -3.42
C PHE A 76 31.67 6.87 -2.72
N VAL A 77 32.79 7.52 -3.04
CA VAL A 77 34.12 7.19 -2.49
C VAL A 77 34.15 7.41 -0.98
N GLU A 78 33.60 8.53 -0.50
CA GLU A 78 33.51 8.83 0.93
C GLU A 78 32.62 7.83 1.66
N ALA A 79 31.49 7.45 1.06
CA ALA A 79 30.57 6.48 1.66
C ALA A 79 31.18 5.08 1.74
N VAL A 80 31.89 4.63 0.71
CA VAL A 80 32.58 3.33 0.73
C VAL A 80 33.69 3.31 1.77
N ASN A 81 34.52 4.36 1.84
CA ASN A 81 35.58 4.44 2.85
C ASN A 81 35.00 4.48 4.27
N TYR A 82 33.93 5.25 4.48
CA TYR A 82 33.23 5.29 5.78
C TYR A 82 32.73 3.91 6.20
N LEU A 83 32.08 3.18 5.30
CA LEU A 83 31.63 1.81 5.57
C LEU A 83 32.80 0.84 5.73
N ALA A 84 33.91 1.07 5.03
CA ALA A 84 35.05 0.18 5.06
C ALA A 84 35.68 0.08 6.45
N ASP A 85 35.63 1.17 7.23
CA ASP A 85 36.13 1.25 8.60
C ASP A 85 35.23 0.56 9.64
N LEU A 86 34.03 0.11 9.23
CA LEU A 86 33.07 -0.55 10.11
C LEU A 86 33.21 -2.07 10.04
N ASP A 87 33.01 -2.71 11.20
CA ASP A 87 33.00 -4.16 11.37
C ASP A 87 31.57 -4.66 11.59
N PHE A 88 30.77 -4.59 10.52
CA PHE A 88 29.39 -5.05 10.49
C PHE A 88 29.26 -6.35 9.72
N SER A 89 28.29 -7.19 10.11
CA SER A 89 28.05 -8.47 9.48
C SER A 89 27.55 -8.31 8.05
N GLU A 90 27.92 -9.21 7.15
CA GLU A 90 27.37 -9.29 5.81
C GLU A 90 26.09 -10.12 5.77
N VAL A 91 25.16 -9.71 4.90
CA VAL A 91 23.90 -10.40 4.65
C VAL A 91 23.98 -11.10 3.29
N GLU A 92 23.87 -12.42 3.31
CA GLU A 92 23.64 -13.17 2.07
C GLU A 92 22.17 -13.05 1.65
N VAL A 93 21.97 -12.39 0.51
CA VAL A 93 20.64 -12.19 -0.07
C VAL A 93 20.33 -13.34 -1.03
N ASP A 94 19.24 -14.04 -0.74
CA ASP A 94 18.65 -15.00 -1.66
C ASP A 94 17.95 -14.27 -2.81
N LEU A 95 18.64 -14.16 -3.96
CA LEU A 95 18.12 -13.53 -5.17
C LEU A 95 17.18 -14.43 -5.98
N THR A 96 16.84 -15.63 -5.49
CA THR A 96 15.89 -16.48 -6.21
C THR A 96 14.52 -15.79 -6.27
N PRO A 97 13.90 -15.67 -7.46
CA PRO A 97 12.58 -15.07 -7.57
C PRO A 97 11.55 -15.89 -6.79
N LYS A 98 11.19 -15.43 -5.59
CA LYS A 98 10.16 -16.08 -4.77
C LYS A 98 8.81 -15.82 -5.42
N LYS A 99 8.25 -16.86 -6.05
CA LYS A 99 6.89 -16.79 -6.61
C LYS A 99 5.92 -16.55 -5.46
N LYS A 100 5.28 -15.37 -5.43
CA LYS A 100 4.24 -15.08 -4.43
C LYS A 100 3.11 -16.11 -4.62
N PRO A 101 2.64 -16.76 -3.54
CA PRO A 101 1.42 -17.58 -3.63
C PRO A 101 0.27 -16.74 -4.16
N PRO A 102 -0.70 -17.33 -4.89
CA PRO A 102 -1.87 -16.60 -5.34
C PRO A 102 -2.67 -16.07 -4.14
N PHE A 103 -3.41 -14.98 -4.37
CA PHE A 103 -4.39 -14.51 -3.39
C PHE A 103 -5.42 -15.61 -3.10
N GLN A 104 -5.77 -15.75 -1.82
CA GLN A 104 -6.88 -16.59 -1.39
C GLN A 104 -7.76 -15.76 -0.47
N TRP A 105 -9.07 -15.81 -0.68
CA TRP A 105 -10.01 -15.09 0.17
C TRP A 105 -10.01 -15.66 1.59
N TYR A 106 -9.41 -14.93 2.53
CA TYR A 106 -9.29 -15.34 3.95
C TYR A 106 -10.15 -14.52 4.91
N PHE A 107 -10.86 -13.49 4.41
CA PHE A 107 -11.68 -12.64 5.26
C PHE A 107 -12.92 -13.39 5.75
N LYS A 108 -13.07 -13.47 7.08
CA LYS A 108 -14.31 -13.91 7.72
C LYS A 108 -15.25 -12.71 7.76
N THR A 109 -16.30 -12.73 6.95
CA THR A 109 -17.27 -11.63 6.86
C THR A 109 -18.42 -11.80 7.84
N VAL A 110 -19.12 -10.70 8.12
CA VAL A 110 -20.39 -10.70 8.86
C VAL A 110 -21.57 -10.57 7.91
N ASP A 111 -22.73 -11.11 8.29
CA ASP A 111 -23.96 -11.03 7.48
C ASP A 111 -24.61 -9.64 7.56
N PHE A 112 -24.40 -8.93 8.67
CA PHE A 112 -24.96 -7.60 8.93
C PHE A 112 -23.85 -6.56 9.12
N PRO A 113 -23.39 -5.91 8.03
CA PRO A 113 -22.22 -5.02 8.01
C PRO A 113 -22.54 -3.60 8.55
N ARG A 114 -22.99 -3.53 9.81
CA ARG A 114 -23.48 -2.28 10.44
C ARG A 114 -22.38 -1.25 10.66
N ARG A 115 -21.14 -1.65 10.95
CA ARG A 115 -20.04 -0.69 11.16
C ARG A 115 -19.61 -0.10 9.84
N ALA A 116 -19.50 -0.92 8.79
CA ALA A 116 -19.21 -0.45 7.45
C ALA A 116 -20.28 0.53 6.98
N GLU A 117 -21.56 0.20 7.12
CA GLU A 117 -22.66 1.10 6.74
C GLU A 117 -22.60 2.42 7.54
N ASN A 118 -22.49 2.35 8.88
CA ASN A 118 -22.42 3.54 9.73
C ASN A 118 -21.23 4.42 9.36
N PHE A 119 -20.03 3.85 9.22
CA PHE A 119 -18.82 4.59 8.88
C PHE A 119 -18.98 5.29 7.52
N LEU A 120 -19.41 4.55 6.49
CA LEU A 120 -19.54 5.09 5.15
C LEU A 120 -20.65 6.17 5.05
N VAL A 121 -21.81 5.93 5.65
CA VAL A 121 -22.94 6.85 5.55
C VAL A 121 -22.79 8.02 6.51
N ASN A 122 -22.55 7.76 7.79
CA ASN A 122 -22.61 8.81 8.82
C ASN A 122 -21.30 9.57 8.96
N GLU A 123 -20.15 8.92 8.80
CA GLU A 123 -18.84 9.59 8.94
C GLU A 123 -18.30 10.06 7.59
N ARG A 124 -18.39 9.22 6.55
CA ARG A 124 -17.90 9.55 5.20
C ARG A 124 -18.95 10.19 4.29
N LYS A 125 -20.19 10.35 4.78
CA LYS A 125 -21.29 11.05 4.09
C LYS A 125 -21.64 10.46 2.72
N LEU A 126 -21.49 9.14 2.56
CA LEU A 126 -21.90 8.44 1.35
C LEU A 126 -23.42 8.25 1.31
N PRO A 127 -24.05 8.37 0.13
CA PRO A 127 -25.47 8.07 -0.03
C PRO A 127 -25.80 6.63 0.39
N GLN A 128 -26.78 6.49 1.29
CA GLN A 128 -27.12 5.19 1.88
C GLN A 128 -27.56 4.15 0.84
N ASN A 129 -28.33 4.57 -0.17
CA ASN A 129 -28.77 3.69 -1.26
C ASN A 129 -27.59 3.07 -2.03
N MET A 130 -26.54 3.87 -2.28
CA MET A 130 -25.33 3.40 -2.95
C MET A 130 -24.52 2.47 -2.05
N VAL A 131 -24.36 2.79 -0.76
CA VAL A 131 -23.68 1.89 0.19
C VAL A 131 -24.37 0.54 0.26
N LYS A 132 -25.71 0.52 0.32
CA LYS A 132 -26.51 -0.72 0.28
C LYS A 132 -26.26 -1.52 -0.99
N LEU A 133 -26.32 -0.87 -2.17
CA LEU A 133 -26.04 -1.53 -3.45
C LEU A 133 -24.66 -2.19 -3.49
N LEU A 134 -23.64 -1.53 -2.95
CA LEU A 134 -22.27 -2.06 -2.92
C LEU A 134 -22.13 -3.24 -1.96
N LEU A 135 -22.83 -3.21 -0.81
CA LEU A 135 -22.88 -4.33 0.13
C LEU A 135 -23.62 -5.53 -0.48
N GLU A 136 -24.77 -5.30 -1.10
CA GLU A 136 -25.58 -6.32 -1.78
C GLU A 136 -24.80 -7.02 -2.90
N ARG A 137 -24.04 -6.24 -3.69
CA ARG A 137 -23.18 -6.76 -4.76
C ARG A 137 -21.81 -7.25 -4.28
N ARG A 138 -21.54 -7.23 -2.97
CA ARG A 138 -20.25 -7.61 -2.37
C ARG A 138 -19.03 -6.85 -2.94
N TYR A 139 -19.23 -5.63 -3.42
CA TYR A 139 -18.15 -4.69 -3.74
C TYR A 139 -17.53 -4.07 -2.49
N ILE A 140 -18.27 -4.09 -1.38
CA ILE A 140 -17.75 -3.86 -0.04
C ILE A 140 -18.31 -4.92 0.89
N VAL A 141 -17.52 -5.37 1.85
CA VAL A 141 -17.96 -6.27 2.92
C VAL A 141 -17.35 -5.84 4.25
N GLU A 142 -17.97 -6.22 5.36
CA GLU A 142 -17.39 -6.03 6.70
C GLU A 142 -16.77 -7.34 7.18
N ASP A 143 -15.52 -7.29 7.63
CA ASP A 143 -14.87 -8.43 8.28
C ASP A 143 -15.27 -8.54 9.77
N LYS A 144 -14.96 -9.65 10.43
CA LYS A 144 -15.24 -9.85 11.86
C LYS A 144 -14.54 -8.87 12.80
N LEU A 145 -13.53 -8.13 12.33
CA LEU A 145 -12.85 -7.10 13.11
C LEU A 145 -13.55 -5.72 12.97
N GLY A 146 -14.55 -5.63 12.10
CA GLY A 146 -15.26 -4.38 11.79
C GLY A 146 -14.54 -3.51 10.77
N ASN A 147 -13.57 -4.05 10.03
CA ASN A 147 -12.96 -3.36 8.91
C ASN A 147 -13.85 -3.48 7.67
N ILE A 148 -13.77 -2.47 6.80
CA ILE A 148 -14.34 -2.52 5.47
C ILE A 148 -13.31 -3.14 4.53
N VAL A 149 -13.70 -4.20 3.84
CA VAL A 149 -12.90 -4.86 2.81
C VAL A 149 -13.49 -4.49 1.44
N PHE A 150 -12.64 -4.01 0.54
CA PHE A 150 -12.96 -3.65 -0.84
C PHE A 150 -12.35 -4.68 -1.79
N PRO A 151 -13.09 -5.74 -2.18
CA PRO A 151 -12.53 -6.82 -2.99
C PRO A 151 -12.16 -6.34 -4.40
N TRP A 152 -11.05 -6.86 -4.91
CA TRP A 152 -10.58 -6.59 -6.28
C TRP A 152 -11.02 -7.75 -7.16
N TYR A 153 -11.91 -7.51 -8.11
CA TYR A 153 -12.44 -8.57 -8.97
C TYR A 153 -11.71 -8.63 -10.31
N LYS A 154 -11.38 -9.84 -10.75
CA LYS A 154 -10.89 -10.15 -12.10
C LYS A 154 -11.72 -11.33 -12.61
N ASN A 155 -12.55 -11.09 -13.62
CA ASN A 155 -13.53 -12.05 -14.12
C ASN A 155 -14.39 -12.63 -12.98
N ASP A 156 -14.99 -11.74 -12.18
CA ASP A 156 -15.84 -12.06 -11.02
C ASP A 156 -15.16 -12.87 -9.89
N THR A 157 -13.85 -13.11 -9.99
CA THR A 157 -13.05 -13.77 -8.95
C THR A 157 -12.29 -12.73 -8.14
N PRO A 158 -12.35 -12.76 -6.79
CA PRO A 158 -11.56 -11.86 -5.96
C PRO A 158 -10.07 -12.23 -6.06
N VAL A 159 -9.23 -11.29 -6.48
CA VAL A 159 -7.77 -11.44 -6.65
C VAL A 159 -6.95 -10.55 -5.70
N GLY A 160 -7.64 -9.85 -4.80
CA GLY A 160 -7.05 -8.97 -3.80
C GLY A 160 -8.12 -8.20 -3.05
N ALA A 161 -7.71 -7.33 -2.14
CA ALA A 161 -8.60 -6.37 -1.51
C ALA A 161 -7.86 -5.20 -0.87
N ASP A 162 -8.48 -4.03 -0.81
CA ASP A 162 -8.12 -2.99 0.14
C ASP A 162 -8.87 -3.21 1.46
N VAL A 163 -8.25 -2.84 2.57
CA VAL A 163 -8.81 -2.95 3.92
C VAL A 163 -8.74 -1.59 4.60
N GLN A 164 -9.89 -1.12 5.09
CA GLN A 164 -10.08 0.16 5.77
C GLN A 164 -10.60 -0.10 7.18
N GLY A 165 -9.85 0.34 8.19
CA GLY A 165 -10.32 0.34 9.56
C GLY A 165 -11.40 1.39 9.79
N THR A 166 -12.39 1.07 10.61
CA THR A 166 -13.50 1.95 11.00
C THR A 166 -13.31 2.58 12.38
N THR A 167 -12.32 2.13 13.14
CA THR A 167 -12.02 2.68 14.49
C THR A 167 -11.04 3.84 14.37
N PHE A 168 -11.43 5.00 14.92
CA PHE A 168 -10.56 6.17 15.01
C PHE A 168 -9.50 5.96 16.08
N ARG A 169 -8.24 6.26 15.74
CA ARG A 169 -7.08 6.15 16.63
C ARG A 169 -6.50 7.54 16.85
N GLU A 170 -6.85 8.13 18.00
CA GLU A 170 -6.43 9.47 18.37
C GLU A 170 -4.91 9.55 18.56
N GLY A 171 -4.31 10.68 18.15
CA GLY A 171 -2.86 10.90 18.25
C GLY A 171 -2.03 10.19 17.17
N GLU A 172 -2.64 9.37 16.30
CA GLU A 172 -1.95 8.80 15.14
C GLU A 172 -2.05 9.74 13.92
N GLU A 173 -0.94 9.93 13.20
CA GLU A 173 -0.90 10.67 11.92
C GLU A 173 -1.90 10.09 10.89
N ARG A 174 -2.12 8.76 10.96
CA ARG A 174 -3.13 8.04 10.17
C ARG A 174 -4.17 7.42 11.11
N PRO A 175 -5.22 8.18 11.47
CA PRO A 175 -6.13 7.78 12.53
C PRO A 175 -6.95 6.53 12.19
N TYR A 176 -7.09 6.21 10.91
CA TYR A 176 -7.70 4.96 10.46
C TYR A 176 -6.68 4.04 9.81
N PHE A 177 -6.78 2.74 10.12
CA PHE A 177 -5.98 1.73 9.45
C PHE A 177 -6.30 1.69 7.94
N LYS A 178 -5.27 1.56 7.11
CA LYS A 178 -5.37 1.30 5.67
C LYS A 178 -4.33 0.25 5.29
N GLY A 179 -4.73 -0.73 4.49
CA GLY A 179 -3.81 -1.75 4.00
C GLY A 179 -4.34 -2.49 2.78
N VAL A 180 -3.45 -3.23 2.13
CA VAL A 180 -3.77 -4.13 1.02
C VAL A 180 -3.67 -5.56 1.53
N ALA A 181 -4.62 -6.41 1.15
CA ALA A 181 -4.66 -7.81 1.54
C ALA A 181 -3.41 -8.55 1.05
N LYS A 182 -2.92 -9.49 1.86
CA LYS A 182 -1.69 -10.23 1.56
C LYS A 182 -1.86 -11.00 0.24
N ASN A 183 -0.80 -11.00 -0.58
CA ASN A 183 -0.75 -11.69 -1.88
C ASN A 183 -1.72 -11.17 -2.94
N SER A 184 -2.27 -9.96 -2.79
CA SER A 184 -3.12 -9.36 -3.83
C SER A 184 -2.37 -9.20 -5.15
N GLU A 185 -3.04 -9.50 -6.28
CA GLU A 185 -2.57 -9.17 -7.62
C GLU A 185 -2.53 -7.66 -7.84
N PRO A 186 -1.67 -7.11 -8.72
CA PRO A 186 -1.61 -5.67 -9.01
C PRO A 186 -2.81 -5.21 -9.88
N PHE A 187 -4.02 -5.38 -9.37
CA PHE A 187 -5.29 -5.13 -10.07
C PHE A 187 -6.05 -3.94 -9.48
N GLY A 188 -5.98 -3.75 -8.15
CA GLY A 188 -6.65 -2.66 -7.45
C GLY A 188 -8.18 -2.83 -7.35
N PHE A 189 -8.80 -2.02 -6.50
CA PHE A 189 -10.26 -2.02 -6.35
C PHE A 189 -10.94 -1.58 -7.63
N ASN A 190 -11.96 -2.34 -8.04
CA ASN A 190 -12.68 -2.10 -9.27
C ASN A 190 -14.16 -2.48 -9.12
N ILE A 191 -14.99 -1.76 -9.87
CA ILE A 191 -16.42 -1.99 -9.96
C ILE A 191 -16.75 -1.98 -11.45
N LYS A 192 -17.35 -3.07 -11.94
CA LYS A 192 -17.95 -3.09 -13.28
C LYS A 192 -19.43 -2.71 -13.16
N ILE A 193 -19.83 -1.75 -13.99
CA ILE A 193 -21.23 -1.34 -14.10
C ILE A 193 -21.75 -1.76 -15.48
N GLY A 194 -22.89 -2.44 -15.49
CA GLY A 194 -23.50 -2.97 -16.72
C GLY A 194 -22.96 -4.34 -17.14
N SER A 195 -23.67 -4.97 -18.08
CA SER A 195 -23.34 -6.26 -18.68
C SER A 195 -22.93 -6.05 -20.14
N GLY A 196 -21.63 -5.98 -20.40
CA GLY A 196 -21.11 -5.77 -21.75
C GLY A 196 -19.63 -5.40 -21.75
N ASP A 197 -19.14 -4.96 -22.90
CA ASP A 197 -17.80 -4.42 -23.06
C ASP A 197 -17.67 -3.08 -22.34
N VAL A 198 -16.49 -2.82 -21.77
CA VAL A 198 -16.22 -1.59 -21.04
C VAL A 198 -15.93 -0.48 -22.05
N THR A 199 -16.82 0.51 -22.14
CA THR A 199 -16.68 1.67 -23.04
C THR A 199 -15.91 2.82 -22.41
N ASP A 200 -15.98 2.95 -21.08
CA ASP A 200 -15.36 4.03 -20.32
C ASP A 200 -14.58 3.49 -19.14
N LEU A 201 -13.41 4.07 -18.87
CA LEU A 201 -12.57 3.73 -17.72
C LEU A 201 -12.26 4.97 -16.89
N TYR A 202 -12.48 4.90 -15.58
CA TYR A 202 -12.23 5.97 -14.64
C TYR A 202 -11.22 5.52 -13.58
N PHE A 203 -10.16 6.30 -13.40
CA PHE A 203 -9.10 6.03 -12.42
C PHE A 203 -9.23 6.94 -11.22
N PHE A 204 -8.95 6.39 -10.05
CA PHE A 204 -9.03 7.09 -8.79
C PHE A 204 -7.88 6.65 -7.88
N GLU A 205 -7.50 7.52 -6.95
CA GLU A 205 -6.36 7.28 -6.06
C GLU A 205 -6.61 6.14 -5.06
N ALA A 206 -7.84 6.04 -4.53
CA ALA A 206 -8.20 5.04 -3.53
C ALA A 206 -9.71 4.81 -3.50
N PRO A 207 -10.20 3.63 -3.02
CA PRO A 207 -11.62 3.36 -2.80
C PRO A 207 -12.31 4.48 -2.02
N ILE A 208 -11.61 5.01 -1.01
CA ILE A 208 -12.06 6.13 -0.18
C ILE A 208 -10.89 7.08 0.06
N ALA A 209 -11.02 8.31 -0.45
CA ALA A 209 -10.13 9.43 -0.17
C ALA A 209 -10.83 10.53 0.64
N PHE A 210 -10.12 11.17 1.56
CA PHE A 210 -10.59 12.34 2.32
C PHE A 210 -10.02 13.61 1.67
N PRO A 211 -10.76 14.73 1.57
CA PRO A 211 -12.16 14.96 1.94
C PRO A 211 -13.16 14.59 0.83
N ASN A 212 -12.67 14.34 -0.40
CA ASN A 212 -13.53 14.19 -1.56
C ASN A 212 -13.72 12.74 -1.97
N VAL A 213 -14.98 12.33 -1.97
CA VAL A 213 -15.41 11.00 -2.35
C VAL A 213 -15.61 10.93 -3.87
N PHE A 214 -14.50 10.99 -4.62
CA PHE A 214 -14.57 11.08 -6.09
C PHE A 214 -15.07 9.79 -6.77
N ILE A 215 -14.67 8.60 -6.30
CA ILE A 215 -15.17 7.31 -6.85
C ILE A 215 -16.69 7.27 -6.80
N PHE A 216 -17.24 7.56 -5.62
CA PHE A 216 -18.64 7.34 -5.36
C PHE A 216 -19.52 8.49 -5.88
N SER A 217 -19.01 9.72 -5.96
CA SER A 217 -19.74 10.82 -6.60
C SER A 217 -19.94 10.55 -8.11
N LEU A 218 -18.95 9.97 -8.79
CA LEU A 218 -19.08 9.63 -10.21
C LEU A 218 -19.96 8.39 -10.44
N LEU A 219 -19.86 7.39 -9.56
CA LEU A 219 -20.77 6.25 -9.54
C LEU A 219 -22.22 6.69 -9.35
N LEU A 220 -22.48 7.65 -8.45
CA LEU A 220 -23.80 8.24 -8.26
C LEU A 220 -24.28 8.93 -9.53
N PHE A 221 -23.44 9.75 -10.16
CA PHE A 221 -23.81 10.47 -11.38
C PHE A 221 -24.18 9.51 -12.52
N LYS A 222 -23.40 8.45 -12.76
CA LYS A 222 -23.72 7.42 -13.77
C LYS A 222 -24.92 6.55 -13.40
N TYR A 223 -25.08 6.19 -12.12
CA TYR A 223 -26.24 5.42 -11.66
C TYR A 223 -27.55 6.22 -11.80
N TYR A 224 -27.55 7.51 -11.45
CA TYR A 224 -28.68 8.41 -11.67
C TYR A 224 -28.98 8.65 -13.15
N THR A 225 -27.97 8.79 -14.01
CA THR A 225 -28.21 8.93 -15.46
C THR A 225 -28.73 7.65 -16.08
N MET A 226 -28.29 6.46 -15.64
CA MET A 226 -28.83 5.19 -16.14
C MET A 226 -30.25 4.89 -15.64
N LEU A 227 -30.59 5.23 -14.39
CA LEU A 227 -31.96 5.05 -13.89
C LEU A 227 -32.97 6.03 -14.51
N ASN A 228 -32.52 7.22 -14.90
CA ASN A 228 -33.37 8.24 -15.55
C ASN A 228 -33.33 8.17 -17.09
N TYR A 229 -32.66 7.18 -17.68
CA TYR A 229 -32.69 6.97 -19.12
C TYR A 229 -33.94 6.15 -19.47
N ASN A 230 -35.01 6.83 -19.89
CA ASN A 230 -36.20 6.21 -20.46
C ASN A 230 -36.04 6.12 -21.99
N PRO A 231 -35.73 4.95 -22.59
CA PRO A 231 -35.51 4.85 -24.03
C PRO A 231 -36.78 5.03 -24.87
N PHE A 232 -37.94 5.27 -24.25
CA PHE A 232 -39.23 5.42 -24.91
C PHE A 232 -39.78 6.85 -25.01
N GLU A 233 -39.03 7.88 -24.57
CA GLU A 233 -39.49 9.29 -24.64
C GLU A 233 -38.99 10.08 -25.87
N ARG A 234 -38.62 9.40 -26.96
CA ARG A 234 -38.54 10.03 -28.28
C ARG A 234 -39.31 9.22 -29.31
N SER A 235 -40.61 9.53 -29.42
CA SER A 235 -41.41 9.37 -30.63
C SER A 235 -41.94 10.73 -31.03
#